data_AF-A0A9D5ALK7-F1
#
_entry.id   AF-A0A9D5ALK7-F1
#
_cell.length_a   1.000
_cell.length_b   1.000
_cell.length_c   1.000
_cell.angle_alpha   90.00
_cell.angle_beta   90.00
_cell.angle_gamma   90.00
#
_symmetry.space_group_name_H-M   'P 1'
#
loop_
_entity.id
_entity.type
_entity.pdbx_description
1 polymer ?
#
loop_
_entity_poly.entity_id
_entity_poly.type
_entity_poly.pdbx_seq_one_letter_code
_entity_poly.pdbx_strand_id
1 'polypeptide(L)'
;MQVWYPSPGPNSFKQEDFLQLDPELELDREVYPLGLLPNAGVVVGVSQRMSFPSSAEFPCFEPSPQAQTILQCLLRHLLQRDKIEEALRLAELSAEKPHFSHCLEWLLFTVFEADISRPNVDKNQMSVLKHVKTLLEKTCDLIRNFPEYLDVVVSVARKTDGRHWADLFSAAGRSTELFEECFQRRWYRTAACYILVIAKGWVWL
;
A
#
# COMPACT_ATOMS: atom_id res chain seq x y z
N MET A 1 20.09 20.80 -2.55
CA MET A 1 20.43 20.57 -3.97
C MET A 1 19.24 21.08 -4.78
N GLN A 2 19.40 22.17 -5.52
CA GLN A 2 18.31 22.81 -6.25
C GLN A 2 18.13 22.03 -7.56
N VAL A 3 17.03 21.29 -7.68
CA VAL A 3 16.71 20.49 -8.88
C VAL A 3 16.31 21.47 -9.97
N TRP A 4 17.10 21.51 -11.05
CA TRP A 4 16.79 22.30 -12.24
C TRP A 4 15.68 21.60 -13.01
N TYR A 5 14.48 22.18 -13.07
CA TYR A 5 13.45 21.73 -14.00
C TYR A 5 13.69 22.37 -15.37
N PRO A 6 13.71 21.61 -16.47
CA PRO A 6 13.73 22.21 -17.80
C PRO A 6 12.46 23.05 -17.98
N SER A 7 12.64 24.32 -18.37
CA SER A 7 11.54 25.24 -18.64
C SER A 7 10.58 24.66 -19.69
N PRO A 8 9.26 24.79 -19.52
CA PRO A 8 8.31 24.29 -20.49
C PRO A 8 8.52 24.99 -21.83
N GLY A 9 8.82 24.21 -22.87
CA GLY A 9 8.83 24.69 -24.25
C GLY A 9 7.45 25.18 -24.70
N PRO A 10 7.34 25.76 -25.91
CA PRO A 10 6.14 26.47 -26.38
C PRO A 10 4.89 25.59 -26.59
N ASN A 11 4.98 24.29 -26.32
CA ASN A 11 3.83 23.40 -26.32
C ASN A 11 3.20 23.40 -24.92
N SER A 12 2.10 24.16 -24.80
CA SER A 12 1.18 24.10 -23.66
C SER A 12 0.63 22.67 -23.53
N PHE A 13 1.36 21.80 -22.83
CA PHE A 13 0.71 20.69 -22.14
C PHE A 13 -0.21 21.34 -21.11
N LYS A 14 -1.50 21.06 -21.20
CA LYS A 14 -2.53 21.58 -20.30
C LYS A 14 -2.10 21.30 -18.85
N GLN A 15 -1.64 22.34 -18.17
CA GLN A 15 -1.08 22.30 -16.82
C GLN A 15 -2.13 21.93 -15.76
N GLU A 16 -3.42 21.95 -16.14
CA GLU A 16 -4.55 21.75 -15.23
C GLU A 16 -4.77 20.28 -14.79
N ASP A 17 -4.24 19.29 -15.52
CA ASP A 17 -4.40 17.87 -15.14
C ASP A 17 -3.33 17.36 -14.17
N PHE A 18 -2.22 18.09 -13.98
CA PHE A 18 -1.11 17.65 -13.12
C PHE A 18 -1.35 17.91 -11.63
N LEU A 19 -2.19 18.88 -11.26
CA LEU A 19 -2.48 19.22 -9.87
C LEU A 19 -3.48 18.25 -9.20
N GLN A 20 -4.12 17.38 -9.98
CA GLN A 20 -5.00 16.30 -9.49
C GLN A 20 -4.29 14.93 -9.38
N LEU A 21 -3.00 14.89 -9.69
CA LEU A 21 -2.14 13.71 -9.58
C LEU A 21 -1.25 13.85 -8.35
N ASP A 22 -1.85 13.96 -7.17
CA ASP A 22 -1.11 13.66 -5.95
C ASP A 22 -1.71 12.41 -5.28
N PRO A 23 -1.61 11.21 -5.90
CA PRO A 23 -1.17 10.12 -5.05
C PRO A 23 0.22 10.59 -4.60
N GLU A 24 0.40 10.93 -3.32
CA GLU A 24 1.74 10.93 -2.74
C GLU A 24 2.34 9.58 -3.15
N LEU A 25 3.13 9.58 -4.22
CA LEU A 25 3.73 8.38 -4.75
C LEU A 25 4.73 8.04 -3.67
N GLU A 26 4.40 7.06 -2.84
CA GLU A 26 5.22 6.55 -1.75
C GLU A 26 6.45 5.80 -2.26
N LEU A 27 7.00 6.28 -3.38
CA LEU A 27 8.29 5.89 -3.88
C LEU A 27 9.34 6.46 -2.95
N ASP A 28 10.36 5.65 -2.74
CA ASP A 28 11.56 6.05 -2.04
C ASP A 28 12.19 7.26 -2.74
N ARG A 29 12.21 8.38 -2.02
CA ARG A 29 12.72 9.68 -2.49
C ARG A 29 14.24 9.67 -2.67
N GLU A 30 14.93 8.69 -2.10
CA GLU A 30 16.37 8.49 -2.28
C GLU A 30 16.71 7.82 -3.62
N VAL A 31 15.70 7.30 -4.32
CA VAL A 31 15.86 6.65 -5.63
C VAL A 31 15.58 7.67 -6.73
N TYR A 32 16.61 8.01 -7.49
CA TYR A 32 16.45 8.81 -8.69
C TYR A 32 15.86 7.94 -9.82
N PRO A 33 14.64 8.23 -10.32
CA PRO A 33 13.99 7.40 -11.33
C PRO A 33 14.73 7.51 -12.66
N LEU A 34 15.09 6.36 -13.24
CA LEU A 34 15.70 6.26 -14.56
C LEU A 34 14.69 5.88 -15.64
N GLY A 35 13.69 5.07 -15.30
CA GLY A 35 12.69 4.63 -16.27
C GLY A 35 11.63 3.72 -15.69
N LEU A 36 10.66 3.37 -16.54
CA LEU A 36 9.57 2.45 -16.23
C LEU A 36 9.79 1.14 -16.96
N LEU A 37 9.50 0.03 -16.28
CA LEU A 37 9.38 -1.29 -16.89
C LEU A 37 7.91 -1.72 -16.83
N PRO A 38 7.09 -1.40 -17.87
CA PRO A 38 5.64 -1.59 -17.81
C PRO A 38 5.22 -3.05 -17.62
N ASN A 39 5.94 -3.97 -18.25
CA ASN A 39 5.67 -5.40 -18.14
C ASN A 39 5.81 -5.90 -16.69
N ALA A 40 6.75 -5.33 -15.93
CA ALA A 40 6.94 -5.65 -14.52
C ALA A 40 6.12 -4.74 -13.59
N GLY A 41 5.63 -3.58 -14.05
CA GLY A 41 4.98 -2.60 -13.18
C GLY A 41 5.95 -2.00 -12.16
N VAL A 42 7.19 -1.74 -12.60
CA VAL A 42 8.30 -1.32 -11.73
C VAL A 42 8.91 -0.01 -12.26
N VAL A 43 9.18 0.92 -11.35
CA VAL A 43 10.09 2.05 -11.59
C VAL A 43 11.50 1.60 -11.28
N VAL A 44 12.39 1.72 -12.26
CA VAL A 44 13.81 1.46 -12.09
C VAL A 44 14.48 2.79 -11.84
N GLY A 45 15.36 2.84 -10.85
CA GLY A 45 16.11 4.02 -10.49
C GLY A 45 17.48 3.69 -9.93
N VAL A 46 18.19 4.71 -9.49
CA VAL A 46 19.49 4.59 -8.85
C VAL A 46 19.45 5.35 -7.54
N SER A 47 19.93 4.72 -6.46
CA SER A 47 20.24 5.40 -5.21
C SER A 47 21.75 5.44 -5.00
N GLN A 48 22.20 6.26 -4.05
CA GLN A 48 23.61 6.36 -3.68
C GLN A 48 23.85 5.62 -2.37
N ARG A 49 24.74 4.62 -2.38
CA ARG A 49 25.19 3.95 -1.17
C ARG A 49 26.54 4.50 -0.76
N MET A 50 26.73 4.73 0.53
CA MET A 50 28.01 5.12 1.10
C MET A 50 28.69 3.88 1.70
N SER A 51 29.93 3.63 1.32
CA SER A 51 30.77 2.57 1.88
C SER A 51 32.00 3.19 2.56
N PHE A 52 32.46 2.56 3.64
CA PHE A 52 33.70 2.92 4.34
C PHE A 52 34.67 1.73 4.24
N PRO A 53 35.43 1.63 3.14
CA PRO A 53 36.45 0.59 3.02
C PRO A 53 37.49 0.78 4.13
N SER A 54 37.91 -0.32 4.76
CA SER A 54 38.91 -0.30 5.85
C SER A 54 40.28 0.26 5.44
N SER A 55 40.55 0.36 4.14
CA SER A 55 41.79 0.87 3.55
C SER A 55 41.69 2.29 2.97
N ALA A 56 40.52 2.93 3.04
CA ALA A 56 40.31 4.27 2.47
C ALA A 56 40.17 5.33 3.57
N GLU A 57 40.85 6.46 3.41
CA GLU A 57 40.77 7.60 4.33
C GLU A 57 39.43 8.36 4.23
N PHE A 58 38.70 8.20 3.12
CA PHE A 58 37.45 8.91 2.83
C PHE A 58 36.34 7.93 2.43
N PRO A 59 35.05 8.27 2.68
CA PRO A 59 33.93 7.45 2.24
C PRO A 59 33.89 7.34 0.71
N CYS A 60 33.52 6.16 0.24
CA CYS A 60 33.22 5.91 -1.16
C CYS A 60 31.71 6.02 -1.39
N PHE A 61 31.31 6.60 -2.51
CA PHE A 61 29.92 6.72 -2.92
C PHE A 61 29.70 5.89 -4.19
N GLU A 62 28.85 4.88 -4.07
CA GLU A 62 28.60 3.90 -5.12
C GLU A 62 27.15 4.00 -5.59
N PRO A 63 26.89 4.13 -6.91
CA PRO A 63 25.54 4.05 -7.44
C PRO A 63 25.00 2.63 -7.27
N SER A 64 23.83 2.49 -6.67
CA SER A 64 23.13 1.23 -6.48
C SER A 64 21.85 1.23 -7.32
N PRO A 65 21.65 0.25 -8.23
CA PRO A 65 20.39 0.11 -8.94
C PRO A 65 19.27 -0.24 -7.94
N GLN A 66 18.10 0.36 -8.13
CA GLN A 66 16.91 0.15 -7.33
C GLN A 66 15.71 -0.13 -8.22
N ALA A 67 14.79 -0.95 -7.73
CA ALA A 67 13.57 -1.32 -8.41
C ALA A 67 12.41 -1.22 -7.42
N GLN A 68 11.44 -0.36 -7.73
CA GLN A 68 10.27 -0.11 -6.87
C GLN A 68 9.00 -0.47 -7.61
N THR A 69 8.13 -1.27 -6.99
CA THR A 69 6.80 -1.57 -7.55
C THR A 69 5.92 -0.32 -7.50
N ILE A 70 5.15 -0.07 -8.54
CA ILE A 70 4.17 1.04 -8.58
C ILE A 70 2.72 0.57 -8.45
N LEU A 71 2.51 -0.75 -8.41
CA LEU A 71 1.17 -1.35 -8.44
C LEU A 71 0.28 -0.80 -7.32
N GLN A 72 0.77 -0.77 -6.09
CA GLN A 72 0.04 -0.28 -4.93
C GLN A 72 -0.38 1.19 -5.09
N CYS A 73 0.48 2.02 -5.68
CA CYS A 73 0.16 3.43 -5.96
C CYS A 73 -0.95 3.56 -7.01
N LEU A 74 -0.86 2.77 -8.09
CA LEU A 74 -1.86 2.75 -9.16
C LEU A 74 -3.22 2.23 -8.66
N LEU A 75 -3.22 1.15 -7.87
CA LEU A 75 -4.43 0.59 -7.27
C LEU A 75 -5.10 1.60 -6.34
N ARG A 76 -4.34 2.23 -5.43
CA ARG A 76 -4.86 3.28 -4.54
C ARG A 76 -5.51 4.42 -5.34
N HIS A 77 -4.83 4.90 -6.38
CA HIS A 77 -5.33 5.96 -7.25
C HIS A 77 -6.63 5.59 -7.96
N LEU A 78 -6.73 4.37 -8.49
CA LEU A 78 -7.95 3.87 -9.13
C LEU A 78 -9.11 3.75 -8.12
N LEU A 79 -8.85 3.22 -6.92
CA LEU A 79 -9.84 3.09 -5.86
C LEU A 79 -10.35 4.45 -5.34
N GLN A 80 -9.47 5.44 -5.25
CA GLN A 80 -9.82 6.82 -4.88
C GLN A 80 -10.73 7.49 -5.91
N ARG A 81 -10.65 7.08 -7.18
CA ARG A 81 -11.47 7.59 -8.30
C ARG A 81 -12.69 6.72 -8.61
N ASP A 82 -13.03 5.78 -7.72
CA ASP A 82 -14.15 4.84 -7.89
C ASP A 82 -14.03 3.93 -9.14
N LYS A 83 -12.81 3.73 -9.64
CA LYS A 83 -12.48 2.87 -10.79
C LYS A 83 -12.18 1.44 -10.36
N ILE A 84 -13.18 0.79 -9.75
CA ILE A 84 -13.01 -0.52 -9.10
C ILE A 84 -12.73 -1.63 -10.12
N GLU A 85 -13.39 -1.60 -11.28
CA GLU A 85 -13.21 -2.60 -12.33
C GLU A 85 -11.80 -2.52 -12.94
N GLU A 86 -11.29 -1.31 -13.19
CA GLU A 86 -9.92 -1.13 -13.69
C GLU A 86 -8.88 -1.51 -12.64
N ALA A 87 -9.15 -1.24 -11.35
CA ALA A 87 -8.28 -1.66 -10.26
C ALA A 87 -8.20 -3.19 -10.17
N LEU A 88 -9.35 -3.87 -10.26
CA LEU A 88 -9.41 -5.33 -10.25
C LEU A 88 -8.65 -5.92 -11.43
N ARG A 89 -8.90 -5.43 -12.64
CA ARG A 89 -8.20 -5.88 -13.85
C ARG A 89 -6.68 -5.67 -13.75
N LEU A 90 -6.23 -4.54 -13.20
CA LEU A 90 -4.81 -4.26 -13.02
C LEU A 90 -4.17 -5.22 -11.99
N ALA A 91 -4.88 -5.51 -10.90
CA ALA A 91 -4.43 -6.45 -9.88
C ALA A 91 -4.37 -7.88 -10.43
N GLU A 92 -5.37 -8.33 -11.19
CA GLU A 92 -5.37 -9.63 -11.89
C GLU A 92 -4.18 -9.79 -12.84
N LEU A 93 -3.91 -8.76 -13.67
CA LEU A 93 -2.73 -8.74 -14.56
C LEU A 93 -1.39 -8.77 -13.81
N SER A 94 -1.41 -8.48 -12.51
CA SER A 94 -0.22 -8.43 -11.67
C SER A 94 -0.14 -9.58 -10.67
N ALA A 95 -1.14 -10.45 -10.60
CA ALA A 95 -1.22 -11.53 -9.60
C ALA A 95 -0.08 -12.54 -9.72
N GLU A 96 0.40 -12.80 -10.94
CA GLU A 96 1.52 -13.72 -11.20
C GLU A 96 2.90 -13.08 -11.00
N LYS A 97 2.96 -11.77 -10.73
CA LYS A 97 4.23 -11.05 -10.59
C LYS A 97 4.86 -11.29 -9.22
N PRO A 98 6.21 -11.30 -9.14
CA PRO A 98 6.88 -11.37 -7.85
C PRO A 98 6.43 -10.19 -6.97
N HIS A 99 6.32 -10.45 -5.66
CA HIS A 99 5.93 -9.46 -4.64
C HIS A 99 4.49 -8.92 -4.74
N PHE A 100 3.59 -9.55 -5.50
CA PHE A 100 2.18 -9.14 -5.55
C PHE A 100 1.53 -9.07 -4.15
N SER A 101 1.69 -10.12 -3.34
CA SER A 101 1.23 -10.13 -1.93
C SER A 101 1.74 -8.93 -1.13
N HIS A 102 3.03 -8.60 -1.27
CA HIS A 102 3.63 -7.45 -0.59
C HIS A 102 3.04 -6.12 -1.08
N CYS A 103 2.72 -6.00 -2.38
CA CYS A 103 2.05 -4.82 -2.92
C CYS A 103 0.65 -4.64 -2.31
N LEU A 104 -0.12 -5.73 -2.17
CA LEU A 104 -1.45 -5.70 -1.54
C LEU A 104 -1.36 -5.37 -0.05
N GLU A 105 -0.36 -5.91 0.64
CA GLU A 105 -0.08 -5.60 2.04
C GLU A 105 0.26 -4.12 2.22
N TRP A 106 1.15 -3.58 1.40
CA TRP A 106 1.51 -2.16 1.45
C TRP A 106 0.34 -1.25 1.10
N LEU A 107 -0.46 -1.62 0.10
CA LEU A 107 -1.69 -0.92 -0.24
C LEU A 107 -2.66 -0.85 0.96
N LEU A 108 -2.92 -1.98 1.61
CA LEU A 108 -3.83 -2.01 2.76
C LEU A 108 -3.25 -1.23 3.94
N PHE A 109 -1.96 -1.41 4.24
CA PHE A 109 -1.27 -0.71 5.33
C PHE A 109 -1.37 0.81 5.17
N THR A 110 -1.03 1.33 3.99
CA THR A 110 -0.98 2.78 3.72
C THR A 110 -2.36 3.42 3.68
N VAL A 111 -3.36 2.73 3.11
CA VAL A 111 -4.75 3.17 3.16
C VAL A 111 -5.25 3.20 4.61
N PHE A 112 -4.89 2.21 5.42
CA PHE A 112 -5.31 2.13 6.81
C PHE A 112 -4.63 3.18 7.70
N GLU A 113 -3.32 3.39 7.57
CA GLU A 113 -2.59 4.46 8.28
C GLU A 113 -3.14 5.86 7.92
N ALA A 114 -3.48 6.07 6.64
CA ALA A 114 -4.13 7.29 6.18
C ALA A 114 -5.55 7.47 6.75
N ASP A 115 -6.24 6.38 7.10
CA ASP A 115 -7.57 6.44 7.72
C ASP A 115 -7.48 6.72 9.22
N ILE A 116 -6.50 6.14 9.92
CA ILE A 116 -6.21 6.40 11.35
C ILE A 116 -5.81 7.86 11.59
N SER A 117 -4.98 8.42 10.69
CA SER A 117 -4.47 9.78 10.82
C SER A 117 -5.51 10.86 10.55
N ARG A 118 -6.67 10.51 9.96
CA ARG A 118 -7.76 11.47 9.72
C ARG A 118 -8.44 11.84 11.05
N PRO A 119 -8.54 13.13 11.38
CA PRO A 119 -9.20 13.56 12.62
C PRO A 119 -10.69 13.17 12.61
N ASN A 120 -11.17 12.62 13.74
CA ASN A 120 -12.52 12.07 13.98
C ASN A 120 -13.72 13.02 13.74
N VAL A 121 -13.49 14.24 13.24
CA VAL A 121 -14.52 15.27 13.05
C VAL A 121 -15.58 14.83 12.01
N ASP A 122 -15.20 13.97 11.05
CA ASP A 122 -16.09 13.53 9.97
C ASP A 122 -16.84 12.20 10.24
N LYS A 123 -16.48 11.42 11.27
CA LYS A 123 -17.20 10.14 11.55
C LYS A 123 -18.68 10.38 11.89
N ASN A 124 -19.01 11.52 12.51
CA ASN A 124 -20.40 11.90 12.81
C ASN A 124 -21.19 12.39 11.57
N GLN A 125 -20.55 12.95 10.54
CA GLN A 125 -21.23 13.34 9.30
C GLN A 125 -21.30 12.20 8.27
N MET A 126 -20.32 11.27 8.27
CA MET A 126 -20.32 10.07 7.42
C MET A 126 -21.44 9.08 7.79
N SER A 127 -21.88 9.09 9.05
CA SER A 127 -23.02 8.28 9.50
C SER A 127 -24.37 8.67 8.84
N VAL A 128 -24.45 9.85 8.22
CA VAL A 128 -25.63 10.35 7.48
C VAL A 128 -25.58 9.94 6.00
N LEU A 129 -24.41 9.63 5.46
CA LEU A 129 -24.18 9.12 4.09
C LEU A 129 -23.86 7.61 4.14
N LYS A 130 -24.80 6.79 4.62
CA LYS A 130 -24.70 5.32 4.76
C LYS A 130 -24.41 4.53 3.47
N HIS A 131 -24.15 5.18 2.34
CA HIS A 131 -24.12 4.55 1.02
C HIS A 131 -22.77 4.58 0.30
N VAL A 132 -21.79 5.36 0.77
CA VAL A 132 -20.48 5.45 0.11
C VAL A 132 -19.48 4.61 0.88
N LYS A 133 -18.99 3.53 0.25
CA LYS A 133 -17.92 2.72 0.82
C LYS A 133 -16.66 3.56 1.03
N THR A 134 -16.05 3.42 2.20
CA THR A 134 -14.77 4.07 2.51
C THR A 134 -13.66 3.53 1.61
N LEU A 135 -12.54 4.26 1.50
CA LEU A 135 -11.38 3.77 0.73
C LEU A 135 -10.83 2.47 1.32
N LEU A 136 -10.86 2.32 2.64
CA LEU A 136 -10.46 1.10 3.34
C LEU A 136 -11.36 -0.09 2.96
N GLU A 137 -12.68 0.09 2.98
CA GLU A 137 -13.63 -0.95 2.55
C GLU A 137 -13.43 -1.34 1.09
N LYS A 138 -13.29 -0.36 0.19
CA LYS A 138 -12.99 -0.60 -1.24
C LYS A 138 -11.69 -1.40 -1.42
N THR A 139 -10.69 -1.11 -0.59
CA THR A 139 -9.38 -1.79 -0.63
C THR A 139 -9.52 -3.23 -0.14
N CYS A 140 -10.21 -3.47 0.97
CA CYS A 140 -10.50 -4.82 1.46
C CYS A 140 -11.30 -5.64 0.43
N ASP A 141 -12.32 -5.04 -0.19
CA ASP A 141 -13.12 -5.69 -1.23
C ASP A 141 -12.29 -6.06 -2.46
N LEU A 142 -11.37 -5.19 -2.89
CA LEU A 142 -10.44 -5.50 -3.98
C LEU A 142 -9.55 -6.69 -3.63
N ILE A 143 -8.87 -6.64 -2.46
CA ILE A 143 -7.90 -7.67 -2.03
C ILE A 143 -8.60 -9.01 -1.80
N ARG A 144 -9.88 -9.02 -1.39
CA ARG A 144 -10.67 -10.25 -1.15
C ARG A 144 -10.84 -11.13 -2.39
N ASN A 145 -10.63 -10.59 -3.60
CA ASN A 145 -10.64 -11.37 -4.84
C ASN A 145 -9.40 -12.28 -5.00
N PHE A 146 -8.39 -12.13 -4.14
CA PHE A 146 -7.11 -12.82 -4.24
C PHE A 146 -6.87 -13.79 -3.07
N PRO A 147 -6.21 -14.94 -3.29
CA PRO A 147 -5.95 -15.93 -2.23
C PRO A 147 -5.07 -15.40 -1.09
N GLU A 148 -4.29 -14.34 -1.33
CA GLU A 148 -3.41 -13.68 -0.37
C GLU A 148 -4.18 -12.91 0.73
N TYR A 149 -5.49 -12.66 0.55
CA TYR A 149 -6.29 -11.80 1.42
C TYR A 149 -6.10 -12.05 2.92
N LEU A 150 -6.21 -13.31 3.35
CA LEU A 150 -6.13 -13.67 4.76
C LEU A 150 -4.75 -13.38 5.35
N ASP A 151 -3.69 -13.58 4.56
CA ASP A 151 -2.30 -13.33 4.98
C ASP A 151 -1.99 -11.83 5.01
N VAL A 152 -2.47 -11.09 4.01
CA VAL A 152 -2.34 -9.64 3.91
C VAL A 152 -2.99 -8.95 5.12
N VAL A 153 -4.24 -9.27 5.44
CA VAL A 153 -4.98 -8.63 6.55
C VAL A 153 -4.27 -8.86 7.89
N VAL A 154 -3.83 -10.09 8.18
CA VAL A 154 -3.15 -10.39 9.44
C VAL A 154 -1.74 -9.81 9.49
N SER A 155 -1.04 -9.71 8.35
CA SER A 155 0.27 -9.08 8.28
C SER A 155 0.18 -7.58 8.60
N VAL A 156 -0.81 -6.88 8.03
CA VAL A 156 -1.09 -5.47 8.35
C VAL A 156 -1.44 -5.32 9.83
N ALA A 157 -2.37 -6.12 10.36
CA ALA A 157 -2.74 -6.06 11.78
C ALA A 157 -1.52 -6.23 12.70
N ARG A 158 -0.58 -7.12 12.37
CA ARG A 158 0.64 -7.34 13.17
C ARG A 158 1.65 -6.19 13.10
N LYS A 159 1.55 -5.33 12.08
CA LYS A 159 2.44 -4.18 11.86
C LYS A 159 1.85 -2.87 12.40
N THR A 160 0.58 -2.85 12.76
CA THR A 160 -0.14 -1.65 13.23
C THR A 160 -0.40 -1.71 14.75
N ASP A 161 -0.72 -0.56 15.35
CA ASP A 161 -1.12 -0.51 16.76
C ASP A 161 -2.48 -1.20 16.98
N GLY A 162 -2.56 -2.01 18.04
CA GLY A 162 -3.75 -2.79 18.39
C GLY A 162 -4.97 -1.95 18.74
N ARG A 163 -4.76 -0.68 19.12
CA ARG A 163 -5.85 0.27 19.41
C ARG A 163 -6.75 0.52 18.20
N HIS A 164 -6.23 0.38 16.99
CA HIS A 164 -6.96 0.66 15.75
C HIS A 164 -7.50 -0.61 15.06
N TRP A 165 -7.23 -1.80 15.61
CA TRP A 165 -7.68 -3.06 14.99
C TRP A 165 -9.20 -3.16 14.83
N ALA A 166 -9.98 -2.51 15.70
CA ALA A 166 -11.43 -2.44 15.55
C ALA A 166 -11.84 -1.78 14.22
N ASP A 167 -11.17 -0.69 13.83
CA ASP A 167 -11.42 -0.01 12.56
C ASP A 167 -11.01 -0.92 11.37
N LEU A 168 -9.84 -1.57 11.45
CA LEU A 168 -9.37 -2.51 10.41
C LEU A 168 -10.36 -3.67 10.19
N PHE A 169 -10.75 -4.36 11.26
CA PHE A 169 -11.63 -5.52 11.18
C PHE A 169 -13.10 -5.16 10.91
N SER A 170 -13.49 -3.89 11.11
CA SER A 170 -14.80 -3.41 10.66
C SER A 170 -14.92 -3.44 9.12
N ALA A 171 -13.83 -3.13 8.41
CA ALA A 171 -13.77 -3.16 6.94
C ALA A 171 -13.35 -4.54 6.39
N ALA A 172 -12.39 -5.22 7.03
CA ALA A 172 -11.85 -6.50 6.57
C ALA A 172 -12.72 -7.72 6.95
N GLY A 173 -13.63 -7.59 7.90
CA GLY A 173 -14.39 -8.71 8.47
C GLY A 173 -13.82 -9.16 9.81
N ARG A 174 -14.63 -9.91 10.57
CA ARG A 174 -14.29 -10.26 11.96
C ARG A 174 -13.05 -11.15 12.01
N SER A 175 -12.09 -10.79 12.85
CA SER A 175 -10.84 -11.54 13.02
C SER A 175 -11.08 -13.02 13.38
N THR A 176 -12.17 -13.35 14.09
CA THR A 176 -12.54 -14.73 14.42
C THR A 176 -13.03 -15.52 13.20
N GLU A 177 -13.80 -14.89 12.30
CA GLU A 177 -14.27 -15.52 11.06
C GLU A 177 -13.10 -15.76 10.10
N LEU A 178 -12.19 -14.77 9.98
CA LEU A 178 -10.97 -14.91 9.18
C LEU A 178 -10.03 -16.01 9.73
N PHE A 179 -9.95 -16.15 11.05
CA PHE A 179 -9.25 -17.27 11.70
C PHE A 179 -9.88 -18.62 11.35
N GLU A 180 -11.20 -18.74 11.50
CA GLU A 180 -11.93 -19.97 11.20
C GLU A 180 -11.75 -20.38 9.74
N GLU A 181 -11.80 -19.42 8.83
CA GLU A 181 -11.54 -19.65 7.41
C GLU A 181 -10.12 -20.17 7.17
N CYS A 182 -9.09 -19.55 7.78
CA CYS A 182 -7.72 -20.06 7.71
C CYS A 182 -7.62 -21.50 8.24
N PHE A 183 -8.31 -21.78 9.34
CA PHE A 183 -8.27 -23.09 10.00
C PHE A 183 -8.92 -24.17 9.12
N GLN A 184 -10.08 -23.88 8.53
CA GLN A 184 -10.78 -24.78 7.59
C GLN A 184 -9.93 -25.05 6.33
N ARG A 185 -9.24 -24.03 5.82
CA ARG A 185 -8.30 -24.15 4.69
C ARG A 185 -6.96 -24.83 5.07
N ARG A 186 -6.77 -25.21 6.34
CA ARG A 186 -5.52 -25.78 6.89
C ARG A 186 -4.31 -24.86 6.78
N TRP A 187 -4.53 -23.56 6.68
CA TRP A 187 -3.49 -22.52 6.66
C TRP A 187 -3.04 -22.18 8.08
N TYR A 188 -2.48 -23.17 8.78
CA TYR A 188 -2.18 -23.08 10.21
C TYR A 188 -1.21 -21.96 10.58
N ARG A 189 -0.27 -21.61 9.69
CA ARG A 189 0.66 -20.51 9.91
C ARG A 189 -0.07 -19.16 10.02
N THR A 190 -0.97 -18.88 9.08
CA THR A 190 -1.76 -17.65 9.06
C THR A 190 -2.81 -17.67 10.18
N ALA A 191 -3.44 -18.83 10.43
CA ALA A 191 -4.36 -19.00 11.56
C ALA A 191 -3.70 -18.71 12.91
N ALA A 192 -2.47 -19.19 13.14
CA ALA A 192 -1.71 -18.88 14.35
C ALA A 192 -1.42 -17.38 14.51
N CYS A 193 -1.18 -16.67 13.39
CA CYS A 193 -1.03 -15.21 13.42
C CYS A 193 -2.33 -14.51 13.86
N TYR A 194 -3.50 -14.98 13.40
CA TYR A 194 -4.78 -14.46 13.85
C TYR A 194 -5.03 -14.71 15.33
N ILE A 195 -4.63 -15.85 15.89
CA ILE A 195 -4.73 -16.10 17.34
C ILE A 195 -3.97 -15.03 18.12
N LEU A 196 -2.76 -14.66 17.69
CA LEU A 196 -1.97 -13.61 18.35
C LEU A 196 -2.66 -12.24 18.29
N VAL A 197 -3.23 -11.89 17.14
CA VAL A 197 -3.97 -10.63 16.98
C VAL A 197 -5.23 -10.64 17.84
N ILE A 198 -6.01 -11.72 17.82
CA ILE A 198 -7.21 -11.87 18.64
C ILE A 198 -6.81 -11.73 20.11
N ALA A 199 -5.91 -12.57 20.63
CA ALA A 199 -5.50 -12.59 22.03
C ALA A 199 -5.02 -11.22 22.53
N LYS A 200 -4.28 -10.48 21.70
CA LYS A 200 -3.80 -9.13 22.04
C LYS A 200 -4.92 -8.08 21.95
N GLY A 201 -5.93 -8.28 21.10
CA GLY A 201 -7.09 -7.39 20.97
C GLY A 201 -7.99 -7.38 22.20
N TRP A 202 -8.13 -8.51 22.91
CA TRP A 202 -8.88 -8.60 24.18
C TRP A 202 -8.27 -7.76 25.32
N VAL A 203 -7.00 -7.36 25.21
CA VAL A 203 -6.35 -6.51 26.21
C VAL A 203 -6.82 -5.06 26.13
N TRP A 204 -7.48 -4.66 25.03
CA TRP A 204 -7.95 -3.30 24.77
C TRP A 204 -9.48 -3.18 24.64
N LEU A 205 -10.23 -4.25 24.93
CA LEU A 205 -11.70 -4.28 25.07
C LEU A 205 -12.07 -4.34 26.55
#